data_AF-A0A9Q0ZZJ9-F1
#
_entry.id   AF-A0A9Q0ZZJ9-F1
#
_cell.length_a   1.000
_cell.length_b   1.000
_cell.length_c   1.000
_cell.angle_alpha   90.00
_cell.angle_beta   90.00
_cell.angle_gamma   90.00
#
_symmetry.space_group_name_H-M   'P 1'
#
loop_
_entity.id
_entity.type
_entity.pdbx_description
1 polymer ?
#
loop_
_entity_poly.entity_id
_entity_poly.type
_entity_poly.pdbx_seq_one_letter_code
_entity_poly.pdbx_strand_id
1 'polypeptide(L)'
;MDLFPSGEFPEGEIQQYKDDNLWRITSEEKIALERLAKPMYNSVRQAAEVHRQYMKSTLKLGMLMTDPCDCISYWMLSELGCCSLDPKYRGREEIREAGEL
;
A
#
# COMPACT_ATOMS: atom_id res chain seq x y z
N MET A 1 -0.49 5.41 12.92
CA MET A 1 0.67 4.62 12.44
C MET A 1 1.54 4.27 13.63
N ASP A 2 1.04 3.44 14.54
CA ASP A 2 1.80 3.05 15.76
C ASP A 2 2.35 1.62 15.66
N LEU A 3 2.14 0.96 14.52
CA LEU A 3 2.48 -0.45 14.32
C LEU A 3 3.96 -0.67 13.98
N PHE A 4 4.64 0.32 13.38
CA PHE A 4 6.06 0.23 12.98
C PHE A 4 6.81 1.54 13.27
N PRO A 5 7.22 1.79 14.53
CA PRO A 5 7.93 3.02 14.91
C PRO A 5 9.35 3.11 14.32
N SER A 6 9.91 1.99 13.84
CA SER A 6 11.18 1.97 13.10
C SER A 6 11.06 2.52 11.68
N GLY A 7 9.84 2.64 11.16
CA GLY A 7 9.60 3.02 9.76
C GLY A 7 10.03 1.96 8.76
N GLU A 8 10.46 0.75 9.19
CA GLU A 8 10.74 -0.37 8.30
C GLU A 8 9.49 -1.26 8.19
N PHE A 9 8.94 -1.34 6.98
CA PHE A 9 7.75 -2.13 6.70
C PHE A 9 8.10 -3.55 6.22
N PRO A 10 7.29 -4.57 6.55
CA PRO A 10 7.57 -5.95 6.19
C PRO A 10 7.67 -6.12 4.67
N GLU A 11 8.61 -6.96 4.23
CA GLU A 11 8.77 -7.28 2.81
C GLU A 11 7.60 -8.15 2.33
N GLY A 12 7.23 -7.97 1.06
CA GLY A 12 6.26 -8.85 0.40
C GLY A 12 6.87 -10.20 0.03
N GLU A 13 6.14 -10.98 -0.74
CA GLU A 13 6.66 -12.20 -1.34
C GLU A 13 7.72 -11.85 -2.39
N ILE A 14 8.95 -12.31 -2.18
CA ILE A 14 10.05 -12.13 -3.13
C ILE A 14 10.13 -13.38 -4.00
N GLN A 15 9.71 -13.23 -5.26
CA GLN A 15 9.79 -14.30 -6.23
C GLN A 15 11.11 -14.23 -7.01
N GLN A 16 11.80 -15.37 -7.13
CA GLN A 16 12.99 -15.45 -7.96
C GLN A 16 12.62 -15.38 -9.44
N TYR A 17 13.42 -14.66 -10.21
CA TYR A 17 13.29 -14.64 -11.65
C TYR A 17 13.54 -16.04 -12.23
N LYS A 18 12.76 -16.42 -13.25
CA LYS A 18 12.91 -17.70 -13.93
C LYS A 18 13.99 -17.62 -15.03
N ASP A 19 14.74 -18.71 -15.18
CA ASP A 19 15.65 -19.03 -16.29
C ASP A 19 16.73 -17.96 -16.60
N ASP A 20 16.51 -17.07 -17.56
CA ASP A 20 17.57 -16.20 -18.10
C ASP A 20 17.90 -14.96 -17.24
N ASN A 21 17.17 -14.75 -16.15
CA ASN A 21 17.25 -13.54 -15.33
C ASN A 21 17.86 -13.75 -13.93
N LEU A 22 18.44 -14.92 -13.66
CA LEU A 22 19.09 -15.22 -12.36
C LEU A 22 20.26 -14.28 -12.04
N TRP A 23 20.90 -13.69 -13.07
CA TRP A 23 22.00 -12.73 -12.92
C TRP A 23 21.60 -11.47 -12.13
N ARG A 24 20.30 -11.17 -12.03
CA ARG A 24 19.79 -10.05 -11.22
C ARG A 24 20.02 -10.24 -9.72
N ILE A 25 20.19 -11.48 -9.28
CA ILE A 25 20.42 -11.82 -7.87
C ILE A 25 21.93 -11.91 -7.58
N THR A 26 22.73 -12.34 -8.56
CA THR A 26 24.17 -12.58 -8.37
C THR A 26 25.08 -11.41 -8.75
N SER A 27 24.59 -10.47 -9.57
CA SER A 27 25.36 -9.29 -9.99
C SER A 27 25.44 -8.24 -8.87
N GLU A 28 26.65 -7.93 -8.41
CA GLU A 28 26.90 -6.91 -7.38
C GLU A 28 26.38 -5.52 -7.80
N GLU A 29 26.44 -5.19 -9.09
CA GLU A 29 25.90 -3.93 -9.62
C GLU A 29 24.39 -3.83 -9.40
N LYS A 30 23.65 -4.93 -9.62
CA LYS A 30 22.20 -4.97 -9.40
C LYS A 30 21.85 -4.91 -7.91
N ILE A 31 22.63 -5.55 -7.06
CA ILE A 31 22.47 -5.45 -5.61
C ILE A 31 22.69 -4.00 -5.14
N ALA A 32 23.72 -3.32 -5.66
CA ALA A 32 23.99 -1.92 -5.33
C ALA A 32 22.84 -0.98 -5.75
N LEU A 33 22.27 -1.19 -6.94
CA LEU A 33 21.09 -0.44 -7.40
C LEU A 33 19.86 -0.69 -6.52
N GLU A 34 19.64 -1.94 -6.11
CA GLU A 34 18.52 -2.29 -5.24
C GLU A 34 18.64 -1.62 -3.86
N ARG A 35 19.87 -1.54 -3.30
CA ARG A 35 20.14 -0.82 -2.05
C ARG A 35 19.84 0.68 -2.17
N LEU A 36 20.13 1.29 -3.31
CA LEU A 36 19.84 2.70 -3.57
C LEU A 36 18.31 2.96 -3.64
N ALA A 37 17.56 1.98 -4.16
CA ALA A 37 16.10 2.05 -4.26
C ALA A 37 15.36 1.64 -2.96
N LYS A 38 16.07 1.22 -1.90
CA LYS A 38 15.50 0.85 -0.59
C LYS A 38 14.44 1.84 -0.05
N PRO A 39 14.61 3.18 -0.07
CA PRO A 39 13.58 4.09 0.45
C PRO A 39 12.28 4.04 -0.37
N MET A 40 12.38 3.89 -1.70
CA MET A 40 11.22 3.75 -2.57
C MET A 40 10.47 2.45 -2.24
N TYR A 41 11.17 1.32 -2.13
CA TYR A 41 10.55 0.05 -1.76
C TYR A 41 9.87 0.10 -0.39
N ASN A 42 10.48 0.79 0.57
CA ASN A 42 9.88 0.95 1.89
C ASN A 42 8.55 1.72 1.85
N SER A 43 8.45 2.78 1.04
CA SER A 43 7.18 3.51 0.83
C SER A 43 6.10 2.65 0.16
N VAL A 44 6.48 1.78 -0.79
CA VAL A 44 5.53 0.85 -1.43
C VAL A 44 5.07 -0.22 -0.43
N ARG A 45 5.96 -0.72 0.44
CA ARG A 45 5.61 -1.69 1.50
C ARG A 45 4.64 -1.09 2.51
N GLN A 46 4.82 0.18 2.87
CA GLN A 46 3.89 0.93 3.71
C GLN A 46 2.48 0.97 3.11
N ALA A 47 2.37 1.42 1.85
CA ALA A 47 1.09 1.49 1.14
C ALA A 47 0.44 0.10 1.02
N ALA A 48 1.23 -0.95 0.74
CA ALA A 48 0.74 -2.33 0.66
C ALA A 48 0.19 -2.84 2.00
N GLU A 49 0.79 -2.48 3.12
CA GLU A 49 0.32 -2.89 4.44
C GLU A 49 -0.99 -2.18 4.83
N VAL A 50 -1.07 -0.87 4.59
CA VAL A 50 -2.32 -0.10 4.74
C VAL A 50 -3.43 -0.71 3.89
N HIS A 51 -3.12 -1.06 2.64
CA HIS A 51 -4.05 -1.71 1.72
C HIS A 51 -4.57 -3.05 2.28
N ARG A 52 -3.71 -3.91 2.83
CA ARG A 52 -4.13 -5.18 3.45
C ARG A 52 -5.04 -4.95 4.65
N GLN A 53 -4.69 -3.99 5.51
CA GLN A 53 -5.47 -3.68 6.72
C GLN A 53 -6.84 -3.11 6.35
N TYR A 54 -6.90 -2.22 5.36
CA TYR A 54 -8.13 -1.59 4.91
C TYR A 54 -9.08 -2.58 4.22
N MET A 55 -8.56 -3.49 3.40
CA MET A 55 -9.39 -4.53 2.77
C MET A 55 -10.04 -5.44 3.79
N LYS A 56 -9.31 -5.83 4.85
CA LYS A 56 -9.86 -6.68 5.92
C LYS A 56 -11.00 -6.01 6.70
N SER A 57 -10.94 -4.70 6.92
CA SER A 57 -11.94 -3.99 7.72
C SER A 57 -13.12 -3.45 6.88
N THR A 58 -12.89 -3.16 5.61
CA THR A 58 -13.85 -2.42 4.76
C THR A 58 -14.69 -3.33 3.90
N LEU A 59 -14.21 -4.51 3.51
CA LEU A 59 -14.96 -5.41 2.62
C LEU A 59 -16.17 -6.02 3.34
N LYS A 60 -17.36 -5.48 3.06
CA LYS A 60 -18.65 -6.03 3.48
C LYS A 60 -19.46 -6.48 2.27
N LEU A 61 -20.25 -7.53 2.43
CA LEU A 61 -21.14 -8.03 1.38
C LEU A 61 -22.22 -6.98 1.08
N GLY A 62 -22.40 -6.65 -0.21
CA GLY A 62 -23.37 -5.63 -0.67
C GLY A 62 -22.76 -4.26 -1.04
N MET A 63 -21.45 -4.10 -0.92
CA MET A 63 -20.74 -2.89 -1.36
C MET A 63 -20.45 -2.90 -2.87
N LEU A 64 -20.45 -1.71 -3.49
CA LEU A 64 -20.04 -1.55 -4.88
C LEU A 64 -18.51 -1.65 -4.97
N MET A 65 -17.98 -2.40 -5.95
CA MET A 65 -16.54 -2.65 -6.06
C MET A 65 -15.68 -1.39 -6.28
N THR A 66 -16.28 -0.31 -6.78
CA THR A 66 -15.58 0.97 -7.00
C THR A 66 -15.24 1.66 -5.69
N ASP A 67 -16.10 1.59 -4.67
CA ASP A 67 -15.89 2.32 -3.41
C ASP A 67 -14.60 1.94 -2.67
N PRO A 68 -14.31 0.65 -2.38
CA PRO A 68 -13.07 0.29 -1.69
C PRO A 68 -11.82 0.52 -2.58
N CYS A 69 -11.94 0.39 -3.90
CA CYS A 69 -10.84 0.60 -4.84
C CYS A 69 -10.45 2.08 -4.94
N ASP A 70 -11.44 2.97 -5.02
CA ASP A 70 -11.23 4.40 -5.03
C ASP A 70 -10.61 4.87 -3.72
N CYS A 71 -11.17 4.45 -2.57
CA CYS A 71 -10.63 4.78 -1.25
C CYS A 71 -9.15 4.42 -1.14
N ILE A 72 -8.77 3.18 -1.46
CA ILE A 72 -7.37 2.72 -1.44
C ILE A 72 -6.48 3.59 -2.33
N SER A 73 -6.96 3.94 -3.52
CA SER A 73 -6.21 4.77 -4.47
C SER A 73 -5.96 6.18 -3.92
N TYR A 74 -6.97 6.79 -3.29
CA TYR A 74 -6.82 8.10 -2.65
C TYR A 74 -5.86 8.08 -1.46
N TRP A 75 -5.93 7.05 -0.60
CA TRP A 75 -5.01 6.91 0.54
C TRP A 75 -3.55 6.77 0.06
N MET A 76 -3.31 5.93 -0.96
CA MET A 76 -1.98 5.75 -1.54
C MET A 76 -1.43 7.05 -2.15
N LEU A 77 -2.26 7.83 -2.85
CA LEU A 77 -1.87 9.12 -3.40
C LEU A 77 -1.65 10.20 -2.32
N SER A 78 -2.40 10.12 -1.21
CA SER A 78 -2.28 11.05 -0.10
C SER A 78 -1.00 10.82 0.71
N GLU A 79 -0.63 9.58 0.99
CA GLU A 79 0.60 9.25 1.73
C GLU A 79 1.88 9.51 0.91
N LEU A 80 1.79 9.40 -0.43
CA LEU A 80 2.89 9.74 -1.34
C LEU A 80 3.01 11.25 -1.65
N GLY A 81 2.19 12.10 -1.01
CA GLY A 81 2.29 13.56 -1.13
C GLY A 81 1.74 14.15 -2.43
N CYS A 82 0.92 13.42 -3.19
CA CYS A 82 0.37 13.85 -4.47
C CYS A 82 -1.03 14.52 -4.36
N CYS A 83 -1.66 14.55 -3.18
CA CYS A 83 -3.06 14.97 -3.05
C CYS A 83 -3.25 16.50 -3.01
N SER A 84 -3.46 17.07 -4.19
CA SER A 84 -4.41 18.17 -4.36
C SER A 84 -5.79 17.58 -4.67
N LEU A 85 -6.71 17.66 -3.69
CA LEU A 85 -8.17 17.72 -3.87
C LEU A 85 -8.91 16.55 -4.56
N ASP A 86 -9.71 15.82 -3.78
CA ASP A 86 -10.99 15.32 -4.31
C ASP A 86 -12.16 15.61 -3.33
N PRO A 87 -13.08 16.54 -3.64
CA PRO A 87 -14.17 16.95 -2.75
C PRO A 87 -15.15 15.84 -2.36
N LYS A 88 -15.17 14.73 -3.11
CA LYS A 88 -16.13 13.63 -2.97
C LYS A 88 -15.98 12.83 -1.67
N TYR A 89 -14.84 12.95 -0.96
CA TYR A 89 -14.56 12.22 0.28
C TYR A 89 -14.53 13.11 1.53
N ARG A 90 -14.85 14.41 1.41
CA ARG A 90 -14.84 15.39 2.51
C ARG A 90 -15.94 15.18 3.59
N GLY A 91 -16.79 14.17 3.46
CA GLY A 91 -17.94 13.99 4.36
C GLY A 91 -18.37 12.54 4.59
N ARG A 92 -17.47 11.55 4.43
CA ARG A 92 -17.81 10.12 4.58
C ARG A 92 -17.41 9.53 5.94
N GLU A 93 -17.26 10.35 6.97
CA GLU A 93 -17.06 9.90 8.37
C GLU A 93 -18.35 9.33 9.01
N GLU A 94 -19.53 9.61 8.45
CA GLU A 94 -20.83 9.22 9.05
C GLU A 94 -21.23 7.75 8.86
N ILE A 95 -20.55 6.97 7.99
CA ILE A 95 -20.91 5.55 7.74
C ILE A 95 -20.27 4.61 8.79
N ARG A 96 -19.61 5.14 9.82
CA ARG A 96 -19.07 4.33 10.92
C ARG A 96 -20.06 4.12 12.09
N GLU A 97 -21.16 4.89 12.16
CA GLU A 97 -22.16 4.76 13.23
C GLU A 97 -23.42 3.96 12.85
N ALA A 98 -23.65 3.65 11.56
CA ALA A 98 -24.84 2.91 11.14
C ALA A 98 -24.73 1.37 11.27
N GLY A 99 -23.70 0.86 11.95
CA GLY A 99 -23.42 -0.58 12.11
C GLY A 99 -23.57 -1.12 13.53
N GLU A 100 -24.03 -0.31 14.47
CA GLU A 100 -24.35 -0.73 15.84
C GLU A 100 -25.85 -0.45 16.11
N LEU A 101 -26.71 -1.34 15.63
CA LEU A 101 -28.09 -1.53 16.08
C LEU A 101 -28.46 -3.01 15.91
#